data_AF-A0A1W6CQW3-F1
#
_entry.id   AF-A0A1W6CQW3-F1
#
_cell.length_a   1.000
_cell.length_b   1.000
_cell.length_c   1.000
_cell.angle_alpha   90.00
_cell.angle_beta   90.00
_cell.angle_gamma   90.00
#
_symmetry.space_group_name_H-M   'P 1'
#
loop_
_entity.id
_entity.type
_entity.pdbx_description
1 polymer ?
#
loop_
_entity_poly.entity_id
_entity_poly.type
_entity_poly.pdbx_seq_one_letter_code
_entity_poly.pdbx_strand_id
1 'polypeptide(L)'
;MDRLDLWLERIVMAGRWLVLPVSLLLLAQWPLRDLIQAGSRQANDAAQALFALYVALALTFASRRHAHLAAASWAESFPPATRRLIGQAGNLLFVTPWALFILVTATPATLQSLGQLEAFPDTYNPGYFLVRLATWGLAALALAQALLQLRRPK
;
A
#
# COMPACT_ATOMS: atom_id res chain seq x y z
N MET A 1 18.22 -8.67 13.63
CA MET A 1 17.26 -8.07 12.68
C MET A 1 17.89 -8.11 11.30
N ASP A 2 17.26 -8.80 10.35
CA ASP A 2 17.79 -8.95 8.99
C ASP A 2 17.85 -7.60 8.28
N ARG A 3 18.85 -7.39 7.42
CA ARG A 3 19.04 -6.14 6.66
C ARG A 3 17.77 -5.73 5.87
N LEU A 4 16.98 -6.70 5.40
CA LEU A 4 15.69 -6.48 4.72
C LEU A 4 14.65 -5.82 5.64
N ASP A 5 14.62 -6.20 6.91
CA ASP A 5 13.67 -5.70 7.90
C ASP A 5 13.89 -4.21 8.17
N LEU A 6 15.16 -3.80 8.25
CA LEU A 6 15.57 -2.41 8.41
C LEU A 6 15.24 -1.56 7.18
N TRP A 7 15.46 -2.09 5.97
CA TRP A 7 15.12 -1.37 4.73
C TRP A 7 13.62 -1.18 4.59
N LEU A 8 12.82 -2.22 4.85
CA LEU A 8 11.37 -2.12 4.83
C LEU A 8 10.86 -1.10 5.84
N GLU A 9 11.39 -1.11 7.07
CA GLU A 9 11.00 -0.14 8.09
C GLU A 9 11.33 1.30 7.67
N ARG A 10 12.51 1.53 7.08
CA ARG A 10 12.91 2.86 6.59
C ARG A 10 12.01 3.36 5.46
N ILE A 11 11.74 2.53 4.46
CA ILE A 11 10.88 2.87 3.32
C ILE A 11 9.47 3.24 3.81
N VAL A 12 8.92 2.41 4.69
CA VAL A 12 7.59 2.61 5.25
C VAL A 12 7.53 3.87 6.13
N MET A 13 8.56 4.11 6.96
CA MET A 13 8.68 5.34 7.76
C MET A 13 8.76 6.60 6.89
N ALA A 14 9.52 6.56 5.79
CA ALA A 14 9.60 7.67 4.85
C ALA A 14 8.22 7.96 4.21
N GLY A 15 7.44 6.90 3.93
CA GLY A 15 6.09 6.99 3.37
C GLY A 15 5.11 7.86 4.17
N ARG A 16 5.32 8.05 5.48
CA ARG A 16 4.46 8.89 6.32
C ARG A 16 4.36 10.33 5.80
N TRP A 17 5.43 10.83 5.17
CA TRP A 17 5.49 12.20 4.68
C TRP A 17 4.60 12.43 3.45
N LEU A 18 4.19 11.36 2.76
CA LEU A 18 3.25 11.46 1.63
C LEU A 18 1.86 11.94 2.05
N VAL A 19 1.50 11.83 3.34
CA VAL A 19 0.20 12.32 3.82
C VAL A 19 0.07 13.83 3.63
N LEU A 20 1.15 14.60 3.77
CA LEU A 20 1.12 16.05 3.62
C LEU A 20 0.77 16.48 2.20
N PRO A 21 1.50 16.08 1.14
CA PRO A 21 1.13 16.43 -0.23
C PRO A 21 -0.23 15.84 -0.64
N VAL A 22 -0.59 14.63 -0.18
CA VAL A 22 -1.92 14.06 -0.45
C VAL A 22 -3.03 14.93 0.14
N SER A 23 -2.93 15.29 1.43
CA SER A 23 -3.93 16.13 2.08
C SER A 23 -4.01 17.51 1.44
N LEU A 24 -2.88 18.12 1.07
CA LEU A 24 -2.85 19.40 0.37
C LEU A 24 -3.55 19.31 -0.99
N LEU A 25 -3.27 18.28 -1.78
CA LEU A 25 -3.89 18.11 -3.10
C LEU A 25 -5.39 17.86 -2.99
N LEU A 26 -5.83 17.01 -2.05
CA LEU A 26 -7.25 16.75 -1.79
C LEU A 26 -7.98 18.01 -1.35
N LEU A 27 -7.38 18.80 -0.44
CA LEU A 27 -7.93 20.08 -0.01
C LEU A 27 -8.00 21.07 -1.19
N ALA A 28 -6.97 21.11 -2.04
CA ALA A 28 -6.88 22.00 -3.17
C ALA A 28 -7.92 21.71 -4.27
N GLN A 29 -8.51 20.50 -4.31
CA GLN A 29 -9.54 20.19 -5.31
C GLN A 29 -10.75 21.13 -5.24
N TRP A 30 -11.21 21.46 -4.03
CA TRP A 30 -12.34 22.36 -3.80
C TRP A 30 -12.08 23.79 -4.32
N PRO A 31 -11.03 24.51 -3.88
CA PRO A 31 -10.77 25.87 -4.37
C PRO A 31 -10.41 25.88 -5.86
N LEU A 32 -9.70 24.85 -6.37
CA LEU A 32 -9.40 24.73 -7.80
C LEU A 32 -10.66 24.55 -8.63
N ARG A 33 -11.66 23.82 -8.10
CA ARG A 33 -12.94 23.61 -8.78
C ARG A 33 -13.82 24.85 -8.69
N ASP A 34 -14.05 25.37 -7.49
CA ASP A 34 -15.15 26.31 -7.25
C ASP A 34 -14.71 27.79 -7.37
N LEU A 35 -13.43 28.10 -7.09
CA LEU A 35 -12.88 29.47 -7.19
C LEU A 35 -12.11 29.70 -8.48
N ILE A 36 -11.18 28.79 -8.82
CA ILE A 36 -10.28 28.95 -9.97
C ILE A 36 -10.88 28.34 -11.24
N GLN A 37 -11.80 27.39 -11.11
CA GLN A 37 -12.45 26.67 -12.22
C GLN A 37 -11.45 25.97 -13.18
N ALA A 38 -10.24 25.67 -12.70
CA ALA A 38 -9.18 25.01 -13.46
C ALA A 38 -8.25 24.21 -12.53
N GLY A 39 -7.59 23.17 -13.06
CA GLY A 39 -6.58 22.42 -12.31
C GLY A 39 -7.11 21.36 -11.34
N SER A 40 -8.41 21.34 -11.03
CA SER A 40 -8.99 20.43 -10.04
C SER A 40 -8.81 18.95 -10.41
N ARG A 41 -8.95 18.61 -11.70
CA ARG A 41 -8.74 17.24 -12.21
C ARG A 41 -7.28 16.80 -12.11
N GLN A 42 -6.34 17.69 -12.44
CA GLN A 42 -4.90 17.44 -12.31
C GLN A 42 -4.50 17.21 -10.84
N ALA A 43 -5.03 18.03 -9.93
CA ALA A 43 -4.81 17.86 -8.50
C ALA A 43 -5.37 16.53 -7.99
N ASN A 44 -6.53 16.10 -8.50
CA ASN A 44 -7.10 14.80 -8.20
C ASN A 44 -6.25 13.62 -8.71
N ASP A 45 -5.80 13.65 -9.95
CA ASP A 45 -4.97 12.60 -10.52
C ASP A 45 -3.66 12.42 -9.75
N ALA A 46 -3.00 13.54 -9.43
CA ALA A 46 -1.80 13.55 -8.60
C ALA A 46 -2.08 13.03 -7.18
N ALA A 47 -3.21 13.43 -6.58
CA ALA A 47 -3.62 12.94 -5.27
C ALA A 47 -3.84 11.43 -5.30
N GLN A 48 -4.51 10.90 -6.33
CA GLN A 48 -4.76 9.47 -6.49
C GLN A 48 -3.47 8.66 -6.60
N ALA A 49 -2.52 9.11 -7.42
CA ALA A 49 -1.22 8.46 -7.58
C ALA A 49 -0.43 8.42 -6.25
N LEU A 50 -0.33 9.56 -5.57
CA LEU A 50 0.38 9.65 -4.28
C LEU A 50 -0.35 8.88 -3.17
N PHE A 51 -1.68 8.92 -3.17
CA PHE A 51 -2.51 8.21 -2.19
C PHE A 51 -2.38 6.70 -2.34
N ALA A 52 -2.36 6.17 -3.57
CA ALA A 52 -2.15 4.74 -3.80
C ALA A 52 -0.81 4.28 -3.20
N LEU A 53 0.27 5.04 -3.42
CA LEU A 53 1.57 4.75 -2.84
C LEU A 53 1.56 4.87 -1.31
N TYR A 54 0.95 5.92 -0.78
CA TYR A 54 0.80 6.12 0.67
C TYR A 54 0.06 4.95 1.33
N VAL A 55 -1.07 4.51 0.77
CA VAL A 55 -1.85 3.38 1.28
C VAL A 55 -1.06 2.09 1.23
N ALA A 56 -0.32 1.83 0.14
CA ALA A 56 0.54 0.66 0.02
C ALA A 56 1.54 0.56 1.20
N LEU A 57 2.18 1.68 1.52
CA LEU A 57 3.15 1.78 2.62
C LEU A 57 2.46 1.75 4.00
N ALA A 58 1.36 2.47 4.17
CA ALA A 58 0.63 2.57 5.43
C ALA A 58 -0.01 1.23 5.85
N LEU A 59 -0.58 0.47 4.90
CA LEU A 59 -1.10 -0.87 5.19
C LEU A 59 0.03 -1.82 5.60
N THR A 60 1.18 -1.74 4.93
CA THR A 60 2.37 -2.52 5.29
C THR A 60 2.85 -2.15 6.70
N PHE A 61 2.87 -0.86 7.04
CA PHE A 61 3.19 -0.38 8.39
C PHE A 61 2.24 -0.90 9.46
N ALA A 62 0.93 -0.75 9.23
CA ALA A 62 -0.10 -1.14 10.18
C ALA A 62 -0.05 -2.65 10.45
N SER A 63 0.15 -3.43 9.38
CA SER A 63 0.33 -4.89 9.47
C SER A 63 1.56 -5.25 10.29
N ARG A 64 2.68 -4.51 10.13
CA ARG A 64 3.91 -4.73 10.89
C ARG A 64 3.80 -4.38 12.37
N ARG A 65 3.01 -3.37 12.71
CA ARG A 65 2.77 -2.95 14.10
C ARG A 65 1.59 -3.65 14.76
N HIS A 66 0.94 -4.58 14.07
CA HIS A 66 -0.29 -5.22 14.54
C HIS A 66 -1.36 -4.20 14.95
N ALA A 67 -1.40 -3.05 14.29
CA ALA A 67 -2.28 -1.93 14.62
C ALA A 67 -3.71 -2.10 14.06
N HIS A 68 -4.16 -3.33 13.82
CA HIS A 68 -5.50 -3.62 13.33
C HIS A 68 -6.50 -3.49 14.48
N LEU A 69 -7.19 -2.35 14.53
CA LEU A 69 -8.00 -1.91 15.68
C LEU A 69 -9.16 -2.85 16.05
N ALA A 70 -9.70 -3.65 15.12
CA ALA A 70 -10.92 -4.44 15.36
C ALA A 70 -10.67 -5.87 15.87
N ALA A 71 -9.53 -6.49 15.57
CA ALA A 71 -9.26 -7.87 15.96
C ALA A 71 -8.59 -7.99 17.34
N ALA A 72 -8.07 -6.89 17.88
CA ALA A 72 -7.27 -6.89 19.11
C ALA A 72 -8.07 -7.35 20.35
N SER A 73 -9.31 -6.87 20.51
CA SER A 73 -10.14 -7.18 21.69
C SER A 73 -10.49 -8.65 21.84
N TRP A 74 -10.74 -9.36 20.72
CA TRP A 74 -10.97 -10.80 20.72
C TRP A 74 -9.66 -11.59 20.75
N ALA A 75 -8.62 -11.12 20.04
CA ALA A 75 -7.32 -11.78 20.00
C ALA A 75 -6.55 -11.75 21.34
N GLU A 76 -6.84 -10.79 22.22
CA GLU A 76 -6.28 -10.71 23.58
C GLU A 76 -6.78 -11.80 24.51
N SER A 77 -7.92 -12.43 24.21
CA SER A 77 -8.45 -13.56 24.98
C SER A 77 -7.68 -14.86 24.76
N PHE A 78 -6.84 -14.94 23.73
CA PHE A 78 -6.07 -16.13 23.39
C PHE A 78 -4.65 -16.11 23.99
N PRO A 79 -4.09 -17.28 24.34
CA PRO A 79 -2.69 -17.40 24.69
C PRO A 79 -1.75 -16.88 23.59
N PRO A 80 -0.56 -16.35 23.93
CA PRO A 80 0.37 -15.77 22.96
C PRO A 80 0.75 -16.73 21.81
N ALA A 81 0.86 -18.03 22.11
CA ALA A 81 1.17 -19.06 21.11
C ALA A 81 0.04 -19.23 20.09
N THR A 82 -1.21 -19.27 20.55
CA THR A 82 -2.40 -19.39 19.69
C THR A 82 -2.58 -18.14 18.82
N ARG A 83 -2.38 -16.95 19.39
CA ARG A 83 -2.42 -15.68 18.62
C ARG A 83 -1.39 -15.67 17.49
N ARG A 84 -0.18 -16.19 17.75
CA ARG A 84 0.88 -16.33 16.74
C ARG A 84 0.50 -17.34 15.66
N LEU A 85 -0.02 -18.51 16.03
CA LEU A 85 -0.47 -19.52 15.07
C LEU A 85 -1.58 -19.00 14.17
N ILE A 86 -2.58 -18.32 14.73
CA ILE A 86 -3.66 -17.68 13.96
C ILE A 86 -3.09 -16.62 13.01
N GLY A 87 -2.15 -15.79 13.46
CA GLY A 87 -1.50 -14.79 12.60
C GLY A 87 -0.69 -15.42 11.46
N GLN A 88 0.05 -16.50 11.75
CA GLN A 88 0.83 -17.24 10.74
C GLN A 88 -0.08 -17.95 9.74
N ALA A 89 -1.10 -18.65 10.21
CA ALA A 89 -2.10 -19.31 9.36
C ALA A 89 -2.86 -18.28 8.52
N GLY A 90 -3.24 -17.15 9.12
CA GLY A 90 -3.90 -16.04 8.44
C GLY A 90 -3.06 -15.50 7.27
N ASN A 91 -1.78 -15.26 7.53
CA ASN A 91 -0.87 -14.78 6.48
C ASN A 91 -0.57 -15.83 5.42
N LEU A 92 -0.45 -17.10 5.78
CA LEU A 92 -0.16 -18.17 4.84
C LEU A 92 -1.37 -18.53 3.97
N LEU A 93 -2.57 -18.58 4.55
CA LEU A 93 -3.78 -19.05 3.86
C LEU A 93 -4.53 -17.93 3.13
N PHE A 94 -4.42 -16.68 3.59
CA PHE A 94 -5.17 -15.57 3.00
C PHE A 94 -4.26 -14.54 2.33
N VAL A 95 -3.22 -14.04 3.02
CA VAL A 95 -2.38 -12.96 2.47
C VAL A 95 -1.46 -13.48 1.36
N THR A 96 -0.77 -14.59 1.58
CA THR A 96 0.23 -15.14 0.66
C THR A 96 -0.36 -15.53 -0.70
N PRO A 97 -1.42 -16.35 -0.79
CA PRO A 97 -1.96 -16.75 -2.09
C PRO A 97 -2.56 -15.55 -2.85
N TRP A 98 -3.20 -14.62 -2.15
CA TRP A 98 -3.78 -13.45 -2.79
C TRP A 98 -2.72 -12.47 -3.29
N ALA A 99 -1.69 -12.22 -2.49
CA ALA A 99 -0.55 -11.40 -2.91
C ALA A 99 0.16 -12.03 -4.12
N LEU A 100 0.39 -13.34 -4.11
CA LEU A 100 0.98 -14.05 -5.25
C LEU A 100 0.09 -13.97 -6.49
N PHE A 101 -1.22 -14.19 -6.34
CA PHE A 101 -2.18 -14.07 -7.43
C PHE A 101 -2.16 -12.67 -8.06
N ILE A 102 -2.20 -11.61 -7.25
CA ILE A 102 -2.10 -10.23 -7.73
C ILE A 102 -0.77 -10.02 -8.46
N LEU A 103 0.36 -10.46 -7.90
CA LEU A 103 1.65 -10.30 -8.55
C LEU A 103 1.69 -11.00 -9.91
N VAL A 104 1.24 -12.25 -9.99
CA VAL A 104 1.25 -13.00 -11.27
C VAL A 104 0.34 -12.35 -12.30
N THR A 105 -0.90 -12.02 -11.92
CA THR A 105 -1.92 -11.52 -12.85
C THR A 105 -1.72 -10.06 -13.23
N ALA A 106 -1.25 -9.21 -12.31
CA ALA A 106 -1.08 -7.79 -12.55
C ALA A 106 0.29 -7.42 -13.14
N THR A 107 1.30 -8.30 -13.10
CA THR A 107 2.65 -7.98 -13.61
C THR A 107 2.65 -7.57 -15.08
N PRO A 108 2.05 -8.32 -16.03
CA PRO A 108 2.08 -7.94 -17.44
C PRO A 108 1.46 -6.56 -17.68
N ALA A 109 0.29 -6.32 -17.08
CA ALA A 109 -0.41 -5.05 -17.20
C ALA A 109 0.37 -3.89 -16.56
N THR A 110 1.02 -4.14 -15.42
CA THR A 110 1.82 -3.12 -14.69
C THR A 110 3.08 -2.76 -15.47
N LEU A 111 3.79 -3.75 -16.02
CA LEU A 111 4.99 -3.52 -16.83
C LEU A 111 4.65 -2.79 -18.14
N GLN A 112 3.55 -3.18 -18.80
CA GLN A 112 3.07 -2.49 -19.98
C GLN A 112 2.70 -1.03 -19.68
N SER A 113 1.93 -0.82 -18.60
CA SER A 113 1.54 0.51 -18.12
C SER A 113 2.75 1.41 -17.82
N LEU A 114 3.78 0.84 -17.17
CA LEU A 114 5.03 1.55 -16.91
C LEU A 114 5.77 1.90 -18.21
N GLY A 115 5.88 0.94 -19.14
CA GLY A 115 6.55 1.16 -20.43
C GLY A 115 5.85 2.20 -21.31
N GLN A 116 4.53 2.34 -21.16
CA GLN A 116 3.72 3.32 -21.89
C GLN A 116 3.51 4.63 -21.13
N LEU A 117 4.01 4.75 -19.90
CA LEU A 117 3.72 5.87 -18.99
C LEU A 117 2.22 6.17 -18.93
N GLU A 118 1.42 5.12 -18.67
CA GLU A 118 -0.05 5.16 -18.78
C GLU A 118 -0.64 6.41 -18.13
N ALA A 119 -1.45 7.09 -18.93
CA ALA A 119 -2.14 8.30 -18.54
C ALA A 119 -3.51 7.99 -17.94
N PHE A 120 -4.04 8.91 -17.15
CA PHE A 120 -5.41 8.83 -16.65
C PHE A 120 -6.40 8.94 -17.84
N PRO A 121 -7.41 8.06 -17.92
CA PRO A 121 -8.29 7.98 -19.09
C PRO A 121 -9.14 9.23 -19.33
N ASP A 122 -9.52 9.94 -18.25
CA ASP A 122 -10.42 11.10 -18.33
C ASP A 122 -9.70 12.43 -18.59
N THR A 123 -8.41 12.50 -18.29
CA THR A 123 -7.62 13.74 -18.30
C THR A 123 -6.40 13.67 -19.18
N TYR A 124 -5.98 12.47 -19.58
CA TYR A 124 -4.75 12.17 -20.30
C TYR A 124 -3.47 12.67 -19.59
N ASN A 125 -3.55 12.94 -18.29
CA ASN A 125 -2.37 13.27 -17.49
C ASN A 125 -1.52 12.02 -17.27
N PRO A 126 -0.19 12.08 -17.43
CA PRO A 126 0.68 10.96 -17.11
C PRO A 126 0.64 10.68 -15.59
N GLY A 127 0.63 9.41 -15.21
CA GLY A 127 0.76 9.03 -13.79
C GLY A 127 -0.13 7.88 -13.33
N TYR A 128 -1.04 7.38 -14.16
CA TYR A 128 -1.87 6.23 -13.80
C TYR A 128 -1.02 4.97 -13.58
N PHE A 129 0.10 4.85 -14.30
CA PHE A 129 1.08 3.79 -14.05
C PHE A 129 1.61 3.75 -12.61
N LEU A 130 1.67 4.89 -11.90
CA LEU A 130 2.07 4.94 -10.49
C LEU A 130 1.04 4.24 -9.60
N VAL A 131 -0.25 4.33 -9.93
CA VAL A 131 -1.32 3.64 -9.20
C VAL A 131 -1.17 2.12 -9.36
N ARG A 132 -0.88 1.66 -10.59
CA ARG A 132 -0.62 0.23 -10.84
C ARG A 132 0.63 -0.26 -10.13
N LEU A 133 1.71 0.52 -10.19
CA LEU A 133 2.95 0.21 -9.47
C LEU A 133 2.73 0.17 -7.96
N ALA A 134 1.95 1.10 -7.40
CA ALA A 134 1.63 1.10 -5.99
C ALA A 134 0.80 -0.13 -5.58
N THR A 135 -0.16 -0.54 -6.41
CA THR A 135 -0.98 -1.73 -6.18
C THR A 135 -0.13 -3.00 -6.24
N TRP A 136 0.70 -3.12 -7.26
CA TRP A 136 1.67 -4.22 -7.40
C TRP A 136 2.67 -4.23 -6.23
N GLY A 137 3.16 -3.06 -5.85
CA GLY A 137 4.08 -2.85 -4.74
C GLY A 137 3.47 -3.23 -3.38
N LEU A 138 2.19 -2.90 -3.14
CA LEU A 138 1.46 -3.36 -1.95
C LEU A 138 1.43 -4.88 -1.88
N ALA A 139 1.13 -5.57 -2.98
CA ALA A 139 1.13 -7.03 -3.02
C ALA A 139 2.54 -7.60 -2.75
N ALA A 140 3.59 -7.00 -3.33
CA ALA A 140 4.97 -7.39 -3.09
C ALA A 140 5.38 -7.21 -1.62
N LEU A 141 5.02 -6.06 -1.01
CA LEU A 141 5.29 -5.77 0.39
C LEU A 141 4.53 -6.71 1.33
N ALA A 142 3.26 -7.00 1.04
CA ALA A 142 2.45 -7.95 1.80
C ALA A 142 3.04 -9.36 1.75
N LEU A 143 3.48 -9.82 0.57
CA LEU A 143 4.14 -11.11 0.41
C LEU A 143 5.48 -11.15 1.17
N ALA A 144 6.31 -10.12 1.02
CA ALA A 144 7.58 -10.02 1.75
C ALA A 144 7.35 -10.06 3.27
N GLN A 145 6.34 -9.34 3.76
CA GLN A 145 5.96 -9.33 5.17
C GLN A 145 5.48 -10.71 5.65
N ALA A 146 4.67 -11.42 4.86
CA ALA A 146 4.22 -12.77 5.19
C ALA A 146 5.41 -13.75 5.27
N LEU A 147 6.34 -13.70 4.31
CA LEU A 147 7.54 -14.54 4.30
C LEU A 147 8.48 -14.23 5.46
N LEU A 148 8.66 -12.97 5.85
CA LEU A 148 9.46 -12.60 7.01
C LEU A 148 8.87 -13.13 8.32
N GLN A 149 7.54 -13.17 8.44
CA GLN A 149 6.89 -13.73 9.63
C GLN A 149 7.04 -15.25 9.76
N LEU A 150 7.19 -15.96 8.64
CA LEU A 150 7.53 -17.39 8.65
C LEU A 150 8.98 -17.63 9.10
N ARG A 151 9.89 -16.69 8.79
CA ARG A 151 11.32 -16.82 9.11
C ARG A 151 11.68 -16.44 10.54
N ARG A 152 10.87 -15.64 11.24
CA ARG A 152 11.17 -15.24 12.64
C ARG A 152 11.02 -16.46 13.56
N PRO A 153 12.13 -17.05 14.06
CA PRO A 153 12.07 -18.13 15.04
C PRO A 153 11.76 -17.53 16.41
N LYS A 154 10.99 -18.30 17.18
CA LYS A 154 10.70 -18.17 18.62
C LYS A 154 10.90 -16.78 19.23
#